data_AF-A0A7X3H3J0-F1
#
_entry.id   AF-A0A7X3H3J0-F1
#
_cell.length_a   1.000
_cell.length_b   1.000
_cell.length_c   1.000
_cell.angle_alpha   90.00
_cell.angle_beta   90.00
_cell.angle_gamma   90.00
#
_symmetry.space_group_name_H-M   'P 1'
#
loop_
_entity.id
_entity.type
_entity.pdbx_description
1 polymer ?
#
loop_
_entity_poly.entity_id
_entity_poly.type
_entity_poly.pdbx_seq_one_letter_code
_entity_poly.pdbx_strand_id
1 'polypeptide(L)' 'MSRLRPVLAVGLWSLVALGVVVPLVWLINNRDWGIGLMLLVPFVVYGLMRLGRLLEAWANTVPPPSGMSGSDTTPR' A
#
# COMPACT_ATOMS: atom_id res chain seq x y z
N MET A 1 -15.23 6.61 -12.86
CA MET A 1 -14.94 5.93 -11.56
C MET A 1 -13.44 5.67 -11.33
N SER A 2 -12.53 6.32 -12.06
CA SER A 2 -11.09 5.98 -12.03
C SER A 2 -10.29 6.58 -10.85
N ARG A 3 -10.81 7.60 -10.16
CA ARG A 3 -10.13 8.24 -9.01
C ARG A 3 -10.41 7.60 -7.65
N LEU A 4 -11.36 6.66 -7.55
CA LEU A 4 -11.68 5.99 -6.27
C LEU A 4 -10.56 5.07 -5.79
N ARG A 5 -9.91 4.36 -6.72
CA ARG A 5 -8.79 3.44 -6.40
C ARG A 5 -7.59 4.15 -5.77
N PRO A 6 -7.07 5.28 -6.31
CA PRO A 6 -5.99 6.00 -5.64
C PRO A 6 -6.42 6.62 -4.30
N VAL A 7 -7.67 7.09 -4.16
CA VAL A 7 -8.17 7.60 -2.86
C VAL A 7 -8.22 6.49 -1.81
N LEU A 8 -8.68 5.29 -2.17
CA LEU A 8 -8.68 4.12 -1.29
C LEU A 8 -7.26 3.66 -0.96
N ALA A 9 -6.35 3.68 -1.93
CA ALA A 9 -4.94 3.34 -1.72
C ALA A 9 -4.29 4.29 -0.70
N VAL A 10 -4.46 5.60 -0.88
CA VAL A 10 -3.93 6.61 0.07
C VAL A 10 -4.60 6.50 1.43
N GLY A 11 -5.93 6.33 1.47
CA GLY A 11 -6.67 6.18 2.71
C GLY A 11 -6.22 4.96 3.51
N LEU A 12 -6.12 3.79 2.85
CA LEU A 12 -5.68 2.55 3.48
C LEU A 12 -4.23 2.65 3.95
N TRP A 13 -3.33 3.21 3.12
CA TRP A 13 -1.94 3.42 3.51
C TRP A 13 -1.81 4.32 4.73
N SER A 14 -2.55 5.44 4.75
CA SER A 14 -2.51 6.41 5.85
C SER A 14 -3.03 5.80 7.15
N LEU A 15 -4.09 5.00 7.07
CA LEU A 15 -4.69 4.34 8.22
C LEU A 15 -3.72 3.32 8.85
N VAL A 16 -3.01 2.54 8.01
CA VAL A 16 -1.95 1.64 8.47
C VAL A 16 -0.76 2.42 9.04
N ALA A 17 -0.31 3.48 8.38
CA ALA A 17 0.79 4.30 8.85
C ALA A 17 0.50 4.89 10.24
N LEU A 18 -0.67 5.49 10.43
CA LEU A 18 -1.08 6.03 11.73
C LEU A 18 -1.23 4.93 12.78
N GLY A 19 -1.89 3.82 12.42
CA GLY A 19 -2.10 2.68 13.31
C GLY A 19 -0.82 2.00 13.77
N VAL A 20 0.30 2.16 13.05
CA VAL A 20 1.61 1.62 13.42
C VAL A 20 2.50 2.67 14.09
N VAL A 21 2.59 3.88 13.53
CA VAL A 21 3.51 4.92 14.01
C VAL A 21 3.08 5.47 15.36
N VAL A 22 1.79 5.71 15.58
CA VAL A 22 1.29 6.25 16.86
C VAL A 22 1.63 5.34 18.05
N PRO A 23 1.28 4.03 18.04
CA PRO A 23 1.65 3.15 19.13
C PRO A 23 3.17 2.92 19.22
N LEU A 24 3.90 2.95 18.10
CA LEU A 24 5.35 2.83 18.12
C LEU A 24 6.00 4.02 18.86
N VAL A 25 5.58 5.25 18.56
CA VAL A 25 6.06 6.46 19.24
C VAL A 25 5.69 6.42 20.72
N TRP A 26 4.46 6.04 21.04
CA TRP A 26 4.02 5.88 22.44
C TRP A 26 4.87 4.85 23.19
N LEU A 27 5.18 3.72 22.55
CA LEU A 27 5.97 2.65 23.14
C LEU A 27 7.42 3.07 23.37
N ILE A 28 8.03 3.81 22.42
CA ILE A 28 9.37 4.40 22.57
C ILE A 28 9.39 5.39 23.73
N ASN A 29 8.34 6.19 23.88
CA ASN A 29 8.26 7.18 24.95
C ASN A 29 8.10 6.56 26.34
N ASN A 30 7.39 5.44 26.46
CA ASN A 30 7.04 4.86 27.76
C ASN A 30 7.89 3.65 28.20
N ARG A 31 8.75 3.10 27.32
CA ARG A 31 9.63 1.98 27.64
C ARG A 31 11.08 2.37 27.41
N ASP A 32 11.95 2.09 28.38
CA ASP A 32 13.40 2.29 28.27
C ASP A 32 14.09 1.36 27.24
N TRP A 33 13.32 0.62 26.44
CA TRP A 33 13.79 -0.33 25.42
C TRP A 33 14.24 0.37 24.13
N GLY A 34 14.72 1.62 24.23
CA GLY A 34 15.05 2.50 23.09
C GLY A 34 15.94 1.84 22.03
N ILE A 35 16.93 1.03 22.44
CA ILE A 35 17.80 0.29 21.51
C ILE A 35 17.03 -0.79 20.74
N GLY A 36 16.17 -1.57 21.40
CA GLY A 36 15.35 -2.59 20.75
C GLY A 36 14.33 -1.99 19.79
N LEU A 37 13.76 -0.84 20.15
CA LEU A 37 12.82 -0.11 19.31
C LEU A 37 13.52 0.59 18.14
N MET A 38 14.75 1.10 18.32
CA MET A 38 15.57 1.63 17.23
C MET A 38 15.87 0.58 16.16
N LEU A 39 16.10 -0.68 16.56
CA LEU A 39 16.24 -1.78 15.61
C LEU A 39 14.92 -2.13 14.91
N LEU A 40 13.77 -1.93 15.55
CA LEU A 40 12.45 -2.19 14.98
C LEU A 40 12.04 -1.14 13.93
N VAL A 41 12.40 0.14 14.15
CA VAL A 41 12.08 1.27 13.26
C VAL A 41 12.39 1.00 11.77
N PRO A 42 13.58 0.55 11.35
CA PRO A 42 13.87 0.32 9.93
C PRO A 42 12.97 -0.75 9.30
N PHE A 43 12.57 -1.78 10.05
CA PHE A 43 11.63 -2.79 9.55
C PHE A 43 10.22 -2.19 9.36
N VAL A 44 9.78 -1.36 10.31
CA VAL A 44 8.50 -0.65 10.21
C VAL A 44 8.49 0.28 9.00
N VAL A 45 9.54 1.09 8.83
CA VAL A 45 9.69 2.01 7.70
C VAL A 45 9.71 1.25 6.37
N TYR A 46 10.50 0.16 6.29
CA TYR A 46 10.54 -0.69 5.10
C TYR A 46 9.16 -1.29 4.79
N GLY A 47 8.43 -1.76 5.80
CA GLY A 47 7.07 -2.27 5.67
C GLY A 47 6.11 -1.24 5.10
N LEU A 48 6.11 -0.01 5.65
CA LEU A 48 5.27 1.09 5.17
C LEU A 48 5.62 1.51 3.73
N MET A 49 6.91 1.58 3.40
CA MET A 49 7.36 1.86 2.05
C MET A 49 6.92 0.76 1.07
N ARG A 50 7.04 -0.51 1.46
CA ARG A 50 6.63 -1.64 0.63
C ARG A 50 5.13 -1.68 0.43
N LEU A 51 4.35 -1.40 1.48
CA LEU A 51 2.90 -1.31 1.40
C LEU A 51 2.47 -0.18 0.45
N GLY A 52 3.11 0.99 0.54
CA GLY A 52 2.85 2.11 -0.37
C GLY A 52 3.05 1.72 -1.84
N ARG A 53 4.18 1.06 -2.15
CA ARG A 53 4.46 0.57 -3.52
C ARG A 53 3.44 -0.45 -4.03
N LEU A 54 2.98 -1.36 -3.15
CA LEU A 54 1.96 -2.34 -3.51
C LEU A 54 0.61 -1.68 -3.79
N LEU A 55 0.23 -0.71 -2.95
CA LEU A 55 -1.02 0.04 -3.12
C LEU A 55 -0.98 0.93 -4.36
N GLU A 56 0.17 1.51 -4.68
CA GLU A 56 0.40 2.25 -5.92
C GLU A 56 0.28 1.34 -7.15
N ALA A 57 0.94 0.18 -7.14
CA ALA A 57 0.82 -0.79 -8.22
C ALA A 57 -0.62 -1.28 -8.41
N TRP A 58 -1.34 -1.49 -7.31
CA TRP A 58 -2.75 -1.87 -7.33
C TRP A 58 -3.67 -0.73 -7.81
N ALA A 59 -3.40 0.51 -7.43
CA ALA A 59 -4.16 1.67 -7.88
C ALA A 59 -4.01 1.90 -9.40
N ASN A 60 -2.81 1.62 -9.93
CA ASN A 60 -2.45 1.81 -11.34
C ASN A 60 -2.76 0.60 -12.24
N THR A 61 -3.34 -0.49 -11.71
CA THR A 61 -3.66 -1.66 -12.54
C THR A 61 -4.76 -1.32 -13.55
N VAL A 62 -4.38 -1.16 -14.82
CA VAL A 62 -5.29 -0.94 -15.95
C VAL A 62 -6.10 -2.23 -16.16
N PRO A 63 -7.44 -2.18 -16.17
CA PRO A 63 -8.24 -3.36 -16.51
C PRO A 63 -7.87 -3.84 -17.93
N PRO A 64 -7.79 -5.16 -18.19
CA PRO A 64 -7.57 -5.66 -19.54
C PRO A 64 -8.63 -5.06 -20.48
N PRO A 65 -8.27 -4.66 -21.71
CA PRO A 65 -9.24 -4.12 -22.65
C PRO A 65 -10.33 -5.17 -22.88
N SER A 66 -11.54 -4.87 -22.42
CA SER A 66 -12.74 -5.68 -22.57
C SER A 66 -13.27 -5.63 -24.01
N GLY A 67 -12.41 -5.95 -24.99
CA GLY A 67 -12.69 -5.78 -26.41
C GLY A 67 -12.00 -6.78 -27.35
N MET A 68 -11.17 -7.72 -26.86
CA MET A 68 -10.58 -8.75 -27.72
C MET A 68 -11.27 -10.11 -27.50
N SER A 69 -12.59 -10.12 -27.63
CA SER A 69 -13.41 -11.35 -27.67
C SER A 69 -14.48 -11.18 -28.74
N GLY A 70 -14.05 -11.12 -30.00
CA GLY A 70 -14.96 -11.15 -31.13
C GLY A 70 -14.37 -10.53 -32.38
N SER A 71 -13.67 -11.36 -33.18
CA SER A 71 -13.71 -11.36 -34.65
C SER A 71 -12.45 -12.03 -35.22
N ASP A 72 -12.32 -13.35 -35.04
CA ASP A 72 -11.32 -14.11 -35.82
C ASP A 72 -11.81 -15.53 -36.10
N THR A 73 -12.94 -15.62 -36.82
CA THR A 73 -13.22 -16.75 -37.70
C THR A 73 -14.04 -16.21 -38.87
N THR A 74 -13.49 -16.41 -40.06
CA THR A 74 -14.04 -16.19 -41.42
C THR A 74 -13.72 -14.84 -42.08
N PRO A 75 -12.80 -14.87 -43.06
CA PRO A 75 -13.12 -14.34 -44.37
C PRO A 75 -12.80 -15.33 -45.51
N ARG A 76 -13.87 -15.62 -46.27
CA ARG A 76 -13.95 -16.13 -47.67
C ARG A 76 -13.49 -17.54 -47.98
#